data_AF-A0A2A3JQH2-F1
#
_entry.id   AF-A0A2A3JQH2-F1
#
_cell.length_a   1.000
_cell.length_b   1.000
_cell.length_c   1.000
_cell.angle_alpha   90.00
_cell.angle_beta   90.00
_cell.angle_gamma   90.00
#
_symmetry.space_group_name_H-M   'P 1'
#
loop_
_entity.id
_entity.type
_entity.pdbx_description
1 polymer ?
#
loop_
_entity_poly.entity_id
_entity_poly.type
_entity_poly.pdbx_seq_one_letter_code
_entity_poly.pdbx_strand_id
1 'polypeptide(L)'
;PLGARALYLYKGGRDTLYRIHGTPSPWTVGHATSSGCIRMFNQDSLYLYDNTPKGTKVVVLPKERSGEGTVPPSDMLSMTGDLADSGA
;
A
#
# COMPACT_ATOMS: atom_id res chain seq x y z
N PRO A 1 -16.09 5.82 5.68
CA PRO A 1 -15.80 6.83 4.63
C PRO A 1 -14.42 6.58 3.99
N LEU A 2 -14.19 7.00 2.74
CA LEU A 2 -13.02 6.62 1.91
C LEU A 2 -11.76 7.49 2.09
N GLY A 3 -11.81 8.56 2.89
CA GLY A 3 -10.65 9.43 3.12
C GLY A 3 -10.30 10.33 1.92
N ALA A 4 -9.02 10.72 1.81
CA ALA A 4 -8.55 11.73 0.85
C ALA A 4 -8.55 11.27 -0.61
N ARG A 5 -8.19 10.01 -0.86
CA ARG A 5 -8.15 9.39 -2.21
C ARG A 5 -8.53 7.91 -2.14
N ALA A 6 -8.98 7.39 -3.28
CA ALA A 6 -9.30 5.98 -3.47
C ALA A 6 -8.89 5.50 -4.86
N LEU A 7 -8.26 4.32 -4.92
CA LEU A 7 -7.95 3.55 -6.12
C LEU A 7 -8.87 2.33 -6.15
N TYR A 8 -9.47 2.09 -7.32
CA TYR A 8 -10.47 1.05 -7.52
C TYR A 8 -9.83 -0.16 -8.18
N LEU A 9 -10.09 -1.35 -7.63
CA LEU A 9 -9.48 -2.58 -8.11
C LEU A 9 -10.41 -3.31 -9.07
N TYR A 10 -9.89 -3.62 -10.25
CA TYR A 10 -10.61 -4.32 -11.30
C TYR A 10 -9.95 -5.68 -11.61
N LYS A 11 -10.75 -6.67 -11.97
CA LYS A 11 -10.30 -7.98 -12.45
C LYS A 11 -11.02 -8.33 -13.75
N GLY A 12 -10.27 -8.48 -14.85
CA GLY A 12 -10.85 -8.75 -16.17
C GLY A 12 -11.86 -7.68 -16.60
N GLY A 13 -11.59 -6.41 -16.31
CA GLY A 13 -12.47 -5.28 -16.63
C GLY A 13 -13.68 -5.09 -15.71
N ARG A 14 -13.89 -5.98 -14.71
CA ARG A 14 -14.99 -5.88 -13.74
C ARG A 14 -14.52 -5.29 -12.42
N ASP A 15 -15.32 -4.41 -11.84
CA ASP A 15 -15.07 -3.87 -10.48
C ASP A 15 -15.16 -5.01 -9.46
N THR A 16 -14.14 -5.10 -8.60
CA THR A 16 -14.07 -6.10 -7.54
C THR A 16 -14.77 -5.65 -6.25
N LEU A 17 -15.20 -4.39 -6.19
CA LEU A 17 -15.67 -3.69 -4.99
C LEU A 17 -14.60 -3.51 -3.91
N TYR A 18 -13.36 -3.94 -4.15
CA TYR A 18 -12.21 -3.64 -3.30
C TYR A 18 -11.50 -2.36 -3.77
N ARG A 19 -10.95 -1.64 -2.79
CA ARG A 19 -10.30 -0.34 -2.99
C ARG A 19 -9.06 -0.26 -2.11
N ILE A 20 -8.07 0.46 -2.60
CA ILE A 20 -7.00 1.02 -1.77
C ILE A 20 -7.40 2.47 -1.50
N HIS A 21 -7.61 2.85 -0.25
CA HIS A 21 -8.18 4.16 0.07
C HIS A 21 -7.67 4.74 1.40
N GLY A 22 -7.75 6.06 1.54
CA GLY A 22 -7.46 6.75 2.80
C GLY A 22 -8.49 6.45 3.90
N THR A 23 -8.33 7.02 5.09
CA THR A 23 -9.33 6.87 6.16
C THR A 23 -9.41 8.12 7.02
N PRO A 24 -10.61 8.54 7.48
CA PRO A 24 -10.74 9.55 8.53
C PRO A 24 -10.42 8.97 9.93
N SER A 25 -10.24 7.66 10.04
CA SER A 25 -9.97 6.94 11.29
C SER A 25 -8.56 6.32 11.23
N PRO A 26 -7.49 7.12 11.37
CA PRO A 26 -6.10 6.68 11.18
C PRO A 26 -5.70 5.54 12.11
N TRP A 27 -6.26 5.47 13.33
CA TRP A 27 -6.03 4.38 14.28
C TRP A 27 -6.53 3.00 13.83
N THR A 28 -7.20 2.91 12.67
CA THR A 28 -7.63 1.62 12.09
C THR A 28 -6.63 1.04 11.09
N VAL A 29 -5.64 1.83 10.65
CA VAL A 29 -4.58 1.39 9.73
C VAL A 29 -3.68 0.36 10.45
N GLY A 30 -3.31 -0.71 9.76
CA GLY A 30 -2.52 -1.82 10.33
C GLY A 30 -3.35 -2.87 11.08
N HIS A 31 -4.67 -2.68 11.21
CA HIS A 31 -5.57 -3.64 11.86
C HIS A 31 -6.53 -4.29 10.87
N ALA A 32 -6.87 -5.56 11.09
CA ALA A 32 -7.82 -6.33 10.28
C ALA A 32 -9.29 -5.94 10.55
N THR A 33 -9.61 -4.65 10.37
CA THR A 33 -10.93 -4.06 10.68
C THR A 33 -11.71 -3.67 9.42
N SER A 34 -11.21 -4.03 8.24
CA SER A 34 -11.89 -3.79 6.98
C SER A 34 -12.58 -5.06 6.48
N SER A 35 -13.69 -4.90 5.75
CA SER A 35 -14.34 -5.99 4.99
C SER A 35 -13.59 -6.28 3.68
N GLY A 36 -12.25 -6.14 3.68
CA GLY A 36 -11.35 -6.43 2.56
C GLY A 36 -10.84 -5.24 1.73
N CYS A 37 -11.36 -4.02 1.92
CA CYS A 37 -10.66 -2.83 1.38
C CYS A 37 -9.35 -2.56 2.14
N ILE A 38 -8.35 -2.03 1.45
CA ILE A 38 -7.05 -1.67 2.03
C ILE A 38 -7.10 -0.21 2.47
N ARG A 39 -6.96 0.03 3.79
CA ARG A 39 -6.92 1.38 4.36
C ARG A 39 -5.48 1.86 4.48
N MET A 40 -5.26 3.11 4.12
CA MET A 40 -3.99 3.82 4.26
C MET A 40 -4.21 5.11 5.06
N PHE A 41 -3.13 5.68 5.61
CA PHE A 41 -3.19 7.08 6.05
C PHE A 41 -3.48 7.98 4.85
N ASN A 42 -4.13 9.13 5.10
CA ASN A 42 -4.58 9.99 4.00
C ASN A 42 -3.42 10.49 3.13
N GLN A 43 -2.29 10.86 3.74
CA GLN A 43 -1.09 11.30 3.03
C GLN A 43 -0.52 10.19 2.14
N ASP A 44 -0.51 8.94 2.59
CA ASP A 44 0.00 7.82 1.80
C ASP A 44 -0.96 7.49 0.65
N SER A 45 -2.27 7.59 0.88
CA SER A 45 -3.27 7.40 -0.17
C SER A 45 -3.18 8.46 -1.27
N LEU A 46 -2.82 9.70 -0.90
CA LEU A 46 -2.60 10.80 -1.83
C LEU A 46 -1.34 10.53 -2.67
N TYR A 47 -0.22 10.24 -2.01
CA TYR A 47 1.03 9.91 -2.68
C TYR A 47 0.86 8.74 -3.65
N LEU A 48 0.22 7.65 -3.20
CA LEU A 48 -0.02 6.48 -4.04
C LEU A 48 -0.91 6.83 -5.24
N TYR A 49 -1.96 7.64 -5.04
CA TYR A 49 -2.85 8.05 -6.13
C TYR A 49 -2.11 8.84 -7.21
N ASP A 50 -1.29 9.81 -6.82
CA ASP A 50 -0.57 10.67 -7.76
C ASP A 50 0.53 9.91 -8.53
N ASN A 51 1.05 8.83 -7.96
CA ASN A 51 2.14 8.03 -8.54
C ASN A 51 1.68 6.70 -9.17
N THR A 52 0.38 6.42 -9.22
CA THR A 52 -0.15 5.16 -9.74
C THR A 52 -1.09 5.39 -10.92
N PRO A 53 -0.59 5.32 -12.17
CA PRO A 53 -1.43 5.42 -13.35
C PRO A 53 -2.54 4.37 -13.38
N LYS A 54 -3.65 4.69 -14.05
CA LYS A 54 -4.72 3.71 -14.28
C LYS A 54 -4.18 2.51 -15.06
N GLY A 55 -4.57 1.31 -14.63
CA GLY A 55 -4.11 0.06 -15.24
C GLY A 55 -2.86 -0.53 -14.57
N THR A 56 -2.26 0.16 -13.59
CA THR A 56 -1.20 -0.44 -12.76
C THR A 56 -1.70 -1.73 -12.13
N LYS A 57 -0.92 -2.80 -12.31
CA LYS A 57 -1.22 -4.14 -11.80
C LYS A 57 -1.08 -4.17 -10.28
N VAL A 58 -2.09 -4.71 -9.60
CA VAL A 58 -2.06 -5.01 -8.17
C VAL A 58 -2.02 -6.52 -7.98
N VAL A 59 -1.11 -7.00 -7.13
CA VAL A 59 -1.02 -8.40 -6.71
C VAL A 59 -1.24 -8.44 -5.20
N VAL A 60 -2.30 -9.11 -4.76
CA VAL A 60 -2.58 -9.34 -3.34
C VAL A 60 -2.02 -10.71 -2.97
N LEU A 61 -1.07 -10.74 -2.05
CA LEU A 61 -0.44 -11.98 -1.59
C LEU A 61 -1.29 -12.67 -0.53
N PRO A 62 -1.22 -14.02 -0.43
CA PRO A 62 -1.87 -14.76 0.64
C PRO A 62 -1.16 -14.49 1.96
N LYS A 63 -1.84 -14.78 3.08
CA LYS A 63 -1.37 -14.43 4.43
C LYS A 63 -0.01 -15.05 4.76
N GLU A 64 0.26 -16.24 4.27
CA GLU A 64 1.49 -17.00 4.49
C GLU A 64 2.72 -16.29 3.89
N ARG A 65 2.48 -15.38 2.94
CA ARG A 65 3.49 -14.57 2.24
C ARG A 65 3.47 -13.11 2.70
N SER A 66 2.89 -12.83 3.87
CA SER A 66 2.88 -11.49 4.45
C SER A 66 4.31 -11.00 4.70
N GLY A 67 4.60 -9.75 4.31
CA GLY A 67 5.92 -9.15 4.43
C GLY A 67 6.81 -9.30 3.19
N GLU A 68 6.48 -10.20 2.26
CA GLU A 68 7.17 -10.26 0.97
C GLU A 68 6.95 -8.98 0.17
N GLY A 69 8.04 -8.39 -0.33
CA GLY A 69 8.00 -7.14 -1.09
C GLY A 69 7.80 -5.88 -0.25
N THR A 70 7.72 -6.01 1.08
CA THR A 70 7.87 -4.86 1.98
C THR A 70 9.34 -4.76 2.40
N VAL A 71 9.95 -3.59 2.30
CA VAL A 71 11.18 -3.28 3.04
C VAL A 71 10.71 -2.70 4.38
N PRO A 72 10.93 -3.38 5.52
CA PRO A 72 10.67 -2.78 6.81
C PRO A 72 11.38 -1.42 6.91
N PRO A 73 10.78 -0.37 7.50
CA PRO A 73 11.45 0.92 7.64
C PRO A 73 12.80 0.85 8.35
N SER A 74 12.99 -0.13 9.25
CA SER A 74 14.28 -0.44 9.88
C SER A 74 15.35 -0.91 8.88
N ASP A 75 14.95 -1.63 7.85
CA ASP A 75 15.86 -2.19 6.85
C ASP A 75 16.19 -1.16 5.77
N MET A 76 15.35 -0.13 5.57
CA MET A 76 15.69 1.01 4.72
C MET A 76 16.88 1.83 5.26
N LEU A 77 17.02 1.96 6.58
CA LEU A 77 18.20 2.61 7.18
C LEU A 77 19.47 1.76 6.98
N SER A 78 19.37 0.43 7.06
CA SER A 78 20.49 -0.48 6.82
C SER A 78 20.91 -0.49 5.34
N MET A 79 19.96 -0.46 4.41
CA MET A 79 20.25 -0.40 2.96
C MET A 79 20.95 0.91 2.55
N THR A 80 20.68 2.03 3.23
CA THR A 80 21.44 3.27 3.01
C THR A 80 22.87 3.21 3.53
N GLY A 81 23.14 2.37 4.54
CA GLY A 81 24.50 2.11 5.03
C GLY A 81 25.31 1.25 4.04
N ASP A 82 24.72 0.18 3.52
CA ASP A 82 25.41 -0.73 2.58
C ASP A 82 25.71 -0.08 1.22
N LEU A 83 24.86 0.84 0.76
CA LEU A 83 25.13 1.65 -0.44
C LEU A 83 26.25 2.69 -0.23
N ALA A 84 26.49 3.15 1.00
CA ALA A 84 27.59 4.05 1.32
C ALA A 84 28.94 3.31 1.43
N ASP A 85 28.93 2.04 1.83
CA ASP A 85 30.14 1.22 2.05
C ASP A 85 30.64 0.48 0.79
N SER A 86 29.82 0.43 -0.27
CA SER A 86 30.22 -0.14 -1.58
C SER A 86 30.99 0.84 -2.48
N GLY A 87 31.35 2.02 -1.95
CA GLY A 87 32.16 3.05 -2.62
C GLY A 87 33.66 2.97 -2.36
N ALA A 88 34.22 1.76 -2.23
CA ALA A 88 35.66 1.51 -2.12
C ALA A 88 36.16 0.58 -3.24
#